data_AF-Q9SS74-F1
#
_entry.id   AF-Q9SS74-F1
#
_cell.length_a   1.000
_cell.length_b   1.000
_cell.length_c   1.000
_cell.angle_alpha   90.00
_cell.angle_beta   90.00
_cell.angle_gamma   90.00
#
_symmetry.space_group_name_H-M   'P 1'
#
loop_
_entity.id
_entity.type
_entity.pdbx_description
1 polymer ?
#
loop_
_entity_poly.entity_id
_entity_poly.type
_entity_poly.pdbx_seq_one_letter_code
_entity_poly.pdbx_strand_id
1 'polypeptide(L)'
;MPKHIIDEIESLSLATGFILKNGDFTEEKSLLVKPTMGGTWHWSPIKGLHSQDSIRKTRAYILQEIARMTIYPEAGVSPTLRRKKGIVIGVARAVSTELYHIVENDLIEEEMDTAKLAVGYDGETIVIKNDVDSKWKEELSKPLNLSETENKVIQRLLLISHGVIPLQGYSLVTTSHHYNDKSKRAFSAVERQFFSRCDQLSWWKEDEEALRDAMWHKAGHPVKISFKKEIACSITIKQSLANAGIGSVACRLPATEDVVWKAEAYRNLLKTLSPIFDDEVKWEALDEMLSYLNHFSAARPTEVVTVHNAPTHLMSLDTREKVVTWIAQWCSQNAEKVAICLGFHTALLENAGKFPGPSYSLMVLRTNVDSYILGTKLFSDYTVFKAKLRQLMDSVS
;
A
#
# COMPACT_ATOMS: atom_id res chain seq x y z
N MET A 1 23.46 -32.95 15.27
CA MET A 1 22.74 -31.70 14.93
C MET A 1 23.73 -30.56 15.04
N PRO A 2 23.88 -29.68 14.03
CA PRO A 2 24.81 -28.57 14.06
C PRO A 2 24.47 -27.56 15.17
N LYS A 3 25.50 -26.99 15.81
CA LYS A 3 25.38 -26.08 16.95
C LYS A 3 24.48 -24.86 16.68
N HIS A 4 24.46 -24.35 15.45
CA HIS A 4 23.60 -23.23 15.06
C HIS A 4 22.09 -23.55 15.10
N ILE A 5 21.70 -24.81 14.86
CA ILE A 5 20.29 -25.22 14.97
C ILE A 5 19.89 -25.34 16.45
N ILE A 6 20.82 -25.73 17.32
CA ILE A 6 20.58 -25.72 18.77
C ILE A 6 20.45 -24.29 19.27
N ASP A 7 21.32 -23.36 18.85
CA ASP A 7 21.23 -21.94 19.27
C ASP A 7 19.95 -21.26 18.75
N GLU A 8 19.49 -21.58 17.53
CA GLU A 8 18.20 -21.10 17.02
C GLU A 8 17.01 -21.71 17.78
N ILE A 9 17.04 -23.00 18.11
CA ILE A 9 15.98 -23.67 18.89
C ILE A 9 15.99 -23.21 20.36
N GLU A 10 17.15 -22.99 20.98
CA GLU A 10 17.28 -22.49 22.35
C GLU A 10 16.82 -21.02 22.44
N SER A 11 17.05 -20.21 21.39
CA SER A 11 16.46 -18.87 21.29
C SER A 11 14.93 -18.87 21.15
N LEU A 12 14.36 -19.98 20.65
CA LEU A 12 12.92 -20.21 20.57
C LEU A 12 12.35 -20.86 21.84
N SER A 13 13.16 -21.53 22.65
CA SER A 13 12.70 -22.35 23.79
C SER A 13 12.55 -21.60 25.11
N LEU A 14 12.70 -20.27 25.15
CA LEU A 14 12.21 -19.45 26.27
C LEU A 14 10.70 -19.14 26.19
N ALA A 15 9.97 -19.88 25.34
CA ALA A 15 8.55 -20.13 25.55
C ALA A 15 8.37 -20.98 26.82
N THR A 16 8.41 -20.29 27.97
CA THR A 16 8.02 -20.79 29.29
C THR A 16 6.78 -21.68 29.20
N GLY A 17 6.90 -22.88 29.78
CA GLY A 17 5.98 -23.99 29.62
C GLY A 17 4.50 -23.62 29.81
N PHE A 18 3.75 -23.77 28.72
CA PHE A 18 2.31 -23.92 28.81
C PHE A 18 2.01 -25.38 29.16
N ILE A 19 1.66 -25.61 30.43
CA ILE A 19 1.10 -26.88 30.88
C ILE A 19 -0.33 -26.93 30.32
N LEU A 20 -0.52 -27.64 29.20
CA LEU A 20 -1.83 -28.07 28.70
C LEU A 20 -2.44 -29.09 29.66
N LYS A 21 -2.91 -28.62 30.81
CA LYS A 21 -3.84 -29.34 31.67
C LYS A 21 -4.98 -28.39 32.04
N ASN A 22 -6.06 -28.46 31.25
CA ASN A 22 -7.41 -27.97 31.54
C ASN A 22 -7.74 -26.47 31.29
N GLY A 23 -7.09 -25.80 30.33
CA GLY A 23 -7.47 -24.44 29.91
C GLY A 23 -8.23 -24.42 28.58
N ASP A 24 -9.40 -23.79 28.57
CA ASP A 24 -10.25 -23.51 27.41
C ASP A 24 -9.49 -22.76 26.28
N PHE A 25 -9.75 -23.09 25.02
CA PHE A 25 -9.03 -22.58 23.83
C PHE A 25 -9.44 -21.16 23.40
N THR A 26 -10.21 -20.44 24.23
CA THR A 26 -10.75 -19.13 23.87
C THR A 26 -9.72 -17.99 23.95
N GLU A 27 -8.51 -18.23 24.48
CA GLU A 27 -7.40 -17.28 24.44
C GLU A 27 -6.14 -17.85 23.76
N GLU A 28 -6.25 -18.26 22.49
CA GLU A 28 -5.08 -18.25 21.60
C GLU A 28 -4.62 -16.80 21.37
N LYS A 29 -3.93 -16.20 22.34
CA LYS A 29 -3.01 -15.11 22.03
C LYS A 29 -1.88 -15.73 21.22
N SER A 30 -1.94 -15.56 19.91
CA SER A 30 -0.84 -15.91 19.00
C SER A 30 0.48 -15.38 19.57
N LEU A 31 1.28 -16.27 20.16
CA LEU A 31 2.64 -16.02 20.65
C LEU A 31 3.63 -15.95 19.47
N LEU A 32 3.16 -15.69 18.25
CA LEU A 32 4.03 -15.27 17.15
C LEU A 32 4.54 -13.87 17.48
N VAL A 33 5.63 -13.80 18.24
CA VAL A 33 6.50 -12.63 18.28
C VAL A 33 6.91 -12.38 16.84
N LYS A 34 6.25 -11.42 16.19
CA LYS A 34 6.58 -11.00 14.83
C LYS A 34 8.07 -10.62 14.88
N PRO A 35 8.96 -11.27 14.11
CA PRO A 35 10.38 -10.98 14.22
C PRO A 35 10.58 -9.49 13.92
N THR A 36 11.08 -8.77 14.93
CA THR A 36 11.42 -7.36 14.76
C THR A 36 12.56 -7.27 13.75
N MET A 37 12.60 -6.17 13.01
CA MET A 37 13.67 -5.91 12.07
C MET A 37 15.03 -5.91 12.81
N GLY A 38 16.05 -6.53 12.21
CA GLY A 38 17.41 -6.49 12.76
C GLY A 38 17.95 -5.06 12.86
N GLY A 39 18.86 -4.82 13.82
CA GLY A 39 19.39 -3.49 14.13
C GLY A 39 19.99 -2.70 12.96
N THR A 40 20.41 -3.39 11.88
CA THR A 40 20.81 -2.79 10.60
C THR A 40 19.75 -1.88 10.00
N TRP A 41 18.48 -2.12 10.29
CA TRP A 41 17.35 -1.42 9.69
C TRP A 41 16.61 -0.52 10.66
N HIS A 42 17.03 -0.45 11.92
CA HIS A 42 16.40 0.43 12.89
C HIS A 42 16.48 1.89 12.44
N TRP A 43 15.47 2.68 12.79
CA TRP A 43 15.49 4.12 12.52
C TRP A 43 16.01 4.85 13.74
N SER A 44 17.08 5.64 13.57
CA SER A 44 17.48 6.65 14.56
C SER A 44 17.00 8.03 14.14
N PRO A 45 16.03 8.65 14.81
CA PRO A 45 15.70 10.05 14.59
C PRO A 45 16.92 10.95 14.86
N ILE A 46 16.95 12.13 14.22
CA ILE A 46 17.93 13.17 14.57
C ILE A 46 17.32 14.00 15.70
N LYS A 47 17.94 13.98 16.89
CA LYS A 47 17.39 14.61 18.08
C LYS A 47 17.29 16.13 17.92
N GLY A 48 16.11 16.67 18.20
CA GLY A 48 15.85 18.12 18.14
C GLY A 48 15.65 18.68 16.72
N LEU A 49 15.72 17.85 15.68
CA LEU A 49 15.43 18.29 14.32
C LEU A 49 13.92 18.44 14.13
N HIS A 50 13.48 19.62 13.70
CA HIS A 50 12.09 19.83 13.32
C HIS A 50 11.80 19.06 12.02
N SER A 51 10.62 18.42 11.93
CA SER A 51 10.29 17.58 10.78
C SER A 51 10.40 18.33 9.45
N GLN A 52 10.01 19.61 9.44
CA GLN A 52 10.07 20.51 8.28
C GLN A 52 11.48 20.81 7.73
N ASP A 53 12.54 20.45 8.46
CA ASP A 53 13.93 20.64 8.01
C ASP A 53 14.60 19.33 7.57
N SER A 54 13.87 18.21 7.56
CA SER A 54 14.47 16.88 7.33
C SER A 54 15.05 16.72 5.93
N ILE A 55 14.37 17.20 4.89
CA ILE A 55 14.86 17.22 3.51
C ILE A 55 16.08 18.13 3.39
N ARG A 56 16.08 19.31 4.03
CA ARG A 56 17.26 20.20 4.07
C ARG A 56 18.47 19.54 4.73
N LYS A 57 18.23 18.64 5.69
CA LYS A 57 19.25 17.85 6.38
C LYS A 57 19.40 16.42 5.83
N THR A 58 18.98 16.14 4.59
CA THR A 58 19.07 14.79 3.97
C THR A 58 20.47 14.16 4.09
N ARG A 59 21.55 14.96 3.98
CA ARG A 59 22.92 14.46 4.12
C ARG A 59 23.20 13.84 5.49
N ALA A 60 22.60 14.36 6.56
CA ALA A 60 22.74 13.80 7.90
C ALA A 60 22.05 12.43 8.01
N TYR A 61 20.86 12.29 7.42
CA TYR A 61 20.19 10.98 7.31
C TYR A 61 21.04 9.98 6.52
N ILE A 62 21.57 10.38 5.36
CA ILE A 62 22.46 9.51 4.55
C ILE A 62 23.69 9.07 5.35
N LEU A 63 24.38 10.01 5.99
CA LEU A 63 25.57 9.72 6.79
C LEU A 63 25.25 8.70 7.90
N GLN A 64 24.15 8.92 8.61
CA GLN A 64 23.73 8.04 9.70
C GLN A 64 23.39 6.63 9.21
N GLU A 65 22.71 6.49 8.08
CA GLU A 65 22.35 5.17 7.54
C GLU A 65 23.56 4.43 6.93
N ILE A 66 24.50 5.15 6.31
CA ILE A 66 25.78 4.55 5.88
C ILE A 66 26.58 4.05 7.09
N ALA A 67 26.66 4.85 8.15
CA ALA A 67 27.33 4.45 9.40
C ALA A 67 26.67 3.21 9.99
N ARG A 68 25.33 3.18 10.08
CA ARG A 68 24.57 2.03 10.57
C ARG A 68 24.89 0.75 9.80
N MET A 69 24.80 0.79 8.48
CA MET A 69 25.06 -0.38 7.64
C MET A 69 26.52 -0.81 7.68
N THR A 70 27.42 0.11 8.04
CA THR A 70 28.83 -0.20 8.25
C THR A 70 29.05 -0.94 9.57
N ILE A 71 28.41 -0.49 10.64
CA ILE A 71 28.51 -1.03 12.00
C ILE A 71 27.77 -2.37 12.14
N TYR A 72 26.59 -2.48 11.51
CA TYR A 72 25.74 -3.66 11.51
C TYR A 72 25.59 -4.20 10.08
N PRO A 73 26.63 -4.78 9.48
CA PRO A 73 26.59 -5.27 8.11
C PRO A 73 25.66 -6.47 7.97
N GLU A 74 24.89 -6.49 6.88
CA GLU A 74 24.25 -7.71 6.40
C GLU A 74 25.30 -8.69 5.85
N ALA A 75 25.15 -9.97 6.17
CA ALA A 75 26.02 -11.02 5.65
C ALA A 75 25.97 -11.07 4.11
N GLY A 76 27.14 -11.16 3.47
CA GLY A 76 27.26 -11.24 2.01
C GLY A 76 27.08 -9.91 1.26
N VAL A 77 26.79 -8.80 1.93
CA VAL A 77 26.57 -7.50 1.27
C VAL A 77 27.89 -6.71 1.19
N SER A 78 28.28 -6.34 -0.03
CA SER A 78 29.52 -5.59 -0.29
C SER A 78 29.49 -4.18 0.33
N PRO A 79 30.64 -3.56 0.65
CA PRO A 79 30.70 -2.17 1.10
C PRO A 79 30.02 -1.18 0.12
N THR A 80 30.17 -1.41 -1.18
CA THR A 80 29.53 -0.59 -2.23
C THR A 80 28.01 -0.68 -2.13
N LEU A 81 27.45 -1.88 -2.05
CA LEU A 81 25.99 -2.05 -1.94
C LEU A 81 25.45 -1.51 -0.62
N ARG A 82 26.17 -1.69 0.50
CA ARG A 82 25.82 -1.06 1.79
C ARG A 82 25.74 0.46 1.67
N ARG A 83 26.71 1.08 0.99
CA ARG A 83 26.68 2.53 0.73
C ARG A 83 25.46 2.93 -0.10
N LYS A 84 25.15 2.20 -1.19
CA LYS A 84 23.97 2.49 -2.01
C LYS A 84 22.68 2.38 -1.20
N LYS A 85 22.52 1.32 -0.40
CA LYS A 85 21.37 1.14 0.52
C LYS A 85 21.27 2.28 1.53
N GLY A 86 22.39 2.69 2.14
CA GLY A 86 22.43 3.79 3.10
C GLY A 86 21.97 5.13 2.50
N ILE A 87 22.38 5.41 1.26
CA ILE A 87 21.89 6.58 0.50
C ILE A 87 20.37 6.48 0.29
N VAL A 88 19.89 5.35 -0.22
CA VAL A 88 18.46 5.13 -0.51
C VAL A 88 17.60 5.31 0.75
N ILE A 89 17.97 4.65 1.85
CA ILE A 89 17.22 4.73 3.10
C ILE A 89 17.32 6.11 3.73
N GLY A 90 18.50 6.73 3.74
CA GLY A 90 18.68 8.07 4.28
C GLY A 90 17.81 9.10 3.58
N VAL A 91 17.76 9.08 2.24
CA VAL A 91 16.87 9.97 1.46
C VAL A 91 15.40 9.67 1.75
N ALA A 92 15.00 8.40 1.73
CA ALA A 92 13.62 8.01 1.96
C ALA A 92 13.10 8.39 3.35
N ARG A 93 13.93 8.24 4.38
CA ARG A 93 13.60 8.63 5.75
C ARG A 93 13.52 10.14 5.91
N ALA A 94 14.46 10.90 5.36
CA ALA A 94 14.42 12.36 5.38
C ALA A 94 13.12 12.90 4.76
N VAL A 95 12.77 12.41 3.57
CA VAL A 95 11.55 12.82 2.85
C VAL A 95 10.29 12.39 3.60
N SER A 96 10.26 11.15 4.11
CA SER A 96 9.09 10.65 4.85
C SER A 96 8.87 11.43 6.15
N THR A 97 9.93 11.78 6.89
CA THR A 97 9.82 12.61 8.10
C THR A 97 9.25 13.98 7.79
N GLU A 98 9.74 14.65 6.73
CA GLU A 98 9.26 16.00 6.40
C GLU A 98 7.83 16.00 5.88
N LEU A 99 7.52 15.15 4.89
CA LEU A 99 6.24 15.20 4.19
C LEU A 99 5.05 14.72 5.03
N TYR A 100 5.30 13.77 5.93
CA TYR A 100 4.24 13.18 6.76
C TYR A 100 4.35 13.59 8.22
N HIS A 101 5.27 14.51 8.55
CA HIS A 101 5.52 14.97 9.91
C HIS A 101 5.70 13.84 10.92
N ILE A 102 6.43 12.78 10.52
CA ILE A 102 6.63 11.59 11.37
C ILE A 102 7.34 12.01 12.66
N VAL A 103 6.70 11.73 13.78
CA VAL A 103 7.27 11.91 15.13
C VAL A 103 7.55 10.56 15.78
N GLU A 104 8.22 10.57 16.93
CA GLU A 104 8.60 9.35 17.67
C GLU A 104 7.39 8.43 17.98
N ASN A 105 6.22 9.01 18.27
CA ASN A 105 4.99 8.25 18.52
C ASN A 105 4.43 7.53 17.28
N ASP A 106 4.87 7.86 16.07
CA ASP A 106 4.46 7.21 14.82
C ASP A 106 5.31 5.98 14.49
N LEU A 107 6.35 5.71 15.29
CA LEU A 107 7.32 4.66 15.11
C LEU A 107 7.08 3.50 16.09
N ILE A 108 7.44 2.28 15.69
CA ILE A 108 7.45 1.08 16.55
C ILE A 108 8.73 1.12 17.37
N GLU A 109 8.60 1.21 18.70
CA GLU A 109 9.72 1.43 19.64
C GLU A 109 10.79 0.35 19.52
N GLU A 110 10.40 -0.92 19.31
CA GLU A 110 11.31 -2.07 19.23
C GLU A 110 12.14 -2.09 17.93
N GLU A 111 11.76 -1.30 16.95
CA GLU A 111 12.49 -1.15 15.68
C GLU A 111 13.12 0.26 15.56
N MET A 112 13.14 1.03 16.66
CA MET A 112 13.88 2.27 16.79
C MET A 112 15.25 2.03 17.42
N ASP A 113 16.24 2.81 16.98
CA ASP A 113 17.51 2.93 17.68
C ASP A 113 17.62 4.35 18.24
N THR A 114 18.30 4.49 19.37
CA THR A 114 18.59 5.78 20.00
C THR A 114 19.20 6.75 18.99
N ALA A 115 18.79 8.01 19.05
CA ALA A 115 19.37 9.07 18.22
C ALA A 115 20.90 9.12 18.41
N LYS A 116 21.65 9.18 17.31
CA LYS A 116 23.11 9.33 17.29
C LYS A 116 23.55 10.74 16.91
N LEU A 117 22.73 11.41 16.11
CA LEU A 117 22.89 12.80 15.70
C LEU A 117 21.88 13.70 16.44
N ALA A 118 22.25 14.96 16.64
CA ALA A 118 21.39 15.98 17.21
C ALA A 118 21.61 17.33 16.51
N VAL A 119 20.62 18.22 16.60
CA VAL A 119 20.81 19.62 16.24
C VAL A 119 21.72 20.29 17.28
N GLY A 120 22.71 21.05 16.80
CA GLY A 120 23.62 21.83 17.61
C GLY A 120 22.92 23.01 18.30
N TYR A 121 23.64 23.69 19.19
CA TYR A 121 23.12 24.86 19.91
C TYR A 121 22.76 26.04 18.99
N ASP A 122 23.33 26.08 17.79
CA ASP A 122 23.02 27.08 16.76
C ASP A 122 21.66 26.83 16.08
N GLY A 123 21.02 25.69 16.30
CA GLY A 123 19.78 25.30 15.62
C GLY A 123 19.97 24.87 14.16
N GLU A 124 21.19 24.92 13.63
CA GLU A 124 21.47 24.73 12.21
C GLU A 124 22.42 23.57 11.95
N THR A 125 23.47 23.39 12.75
CA THR A 125 24.44 22.32 12.53
C THR A 125 23.92 21.00 13.08
N ILE A 126 24.28 19.89 12.42
CA ILE A 126 24.03 18.55 12.95
C ILE A 126 25.33 18.06 13.57
N VAL A 127 25.27 17.69 14.85
CA VAL A 127 26.42 17.23 15.64
C VAL A 127 26.23 15.79 16.09
N ILE A 128 27.32 15.08 16.36
CA ILE A 128 27.30 13.76 16.98
C ILE A 128 27.01 13.96 18.48
N LYS A 129 26.05 13.21 19.03
CA LYS A 129 25.76 13.31 20.47
C LYS A 129 26.95 12.80 21.31
N ASN A 130 27.16 13.43 22.45
CA ASN A 130 28.30 13.13 23.35
C ASN A 130 28.27 11.70 23.92
N ASP A 131 27.08 11.14 24.12
CA ASP A 131 26.82 9.82 24.72
C ASP A 131 26.91 8.66 23.71
N VAL A 132 27.23 8.94 22.45
CA VAL A 132 27.35 7.91 21.39
C VAL A 132 28.60 7.07 21.61
N ASP A 133 28.50 5.75 21.38
CA ASP A 133 29.64 4.84 21.49
C ASP A 133 30.74 5.14 20.46
N SER A 134 31.93 4.58 20.69
CA SER A 134 33.12 4.87 19.90
C SER A 134 33.00 4.44 18.44
N LYS A 135 32.32 3.33 18.14
CA LYS A 135 32.15 2.83 16.77
C LYS A 135 31.29 3.78 15.94
N TRP A 136 30.18 4.24 16.51
CA TRP A 136 29.34 5.25 15.87
C TRP A 136 30.07 6.59 15.72
N LYS A 137 30.82 7.04 16.73
CA LYS A 137 31.61 8.27 16.63
C LYS A 137 32.63 8.20 15.49
N GLU A 138 33.32 7.07 15.34
CA GLU A 138 34.30 6.85 14.27
C GLU A 138 33.63 6.93 12.88
N GLU A 139 32.54 6.19 12.67
CA GLU A 139 31.86 6.17 11.37
C GLU A 139 31.19 7.51 11.03
N LEU A 140 30.53 8.16 11.98
CA LEU A 140 29.86 9.45 11.77
C LEU A 140 30.84 10.62 11.58
N SER A 141 32.09 10.47 12.02
CA SER A 141 33.14 11.48 11.82
C SER A 141 33.79 11.41 10.44
N LYS A 142 33.51 10.38 9.64
CA LYS A 142 34.00 10.26 8.27
C LYS A 142 33.31 11.28 7.34
N PRO A 143 34.04 11.94 6.43
CA PRO A 143 33.43 12.88 5.50
C PRO A 143 32.48 12.17 4.52
N LEU A 144 31.27 12.69 4.37
CA LEU A 144 30.31 12.22 3.37
C LEU A 144 30.66 12.78 1.98
N ASN A 145 31.61 12.14 1.29
CA ASN A 145 31.98 12.49 -0.09
C ASN A 145 31.00 11.83 -1.07
N LEU A 146 30.02 12.57 -1.59
CA LEU A 146 29.07 12.08 -2.60
C LEU A 146 29.59 12.36 -4.00
N SER A 147 29.67 11.32 -4.84
CA SER A 147 30.03 11.45 -6.25
C SER A 147 28.97 12.25 -7.04
N GLU A 148 29.34 12.74 -8.22
CA GLU A 148 28.39 13.40 -9.13
C GLU A 148 27.20 12.49 -9.46
N THR A 149 27.45 11.21 -9.72
CA THR A 149 26.42 10.19 -9.96
C THR A 149 25.48 10.05 -8.76
N GLU A 150 26.01 9.94 -7.54
CA GLU A 150 25.19 9.82 -6.34
C GLU A 150 24.35 11.06 -6.09
N ASN A 151 24.88 12.26 -6.32
CA ASN A 151 24.09 13.49 -6.20
C ASN A 151 22.92 13.53 -7.19
N LYS A 152 23.12 13.09 -8.44
CA LYS A 152 22.03 12.97 -9.43
C LYS A 152 21.00 11.90 -9.03
N VAL A 153 21.46 10.78 -8.48
CA VAL A 153 20.58 9.72 -7.94
C VAL A 153 19.75 10.25 -6.76
N ILE A 154 20.36 10.99 -5.82
CA ILE A 154 19.67 11.58 -4.67
C ILE A 154 18.54 12.50 -5.11
N GLN A 155 18.75 13.33 -6.14
CA GLN A 155 17.68 14.18 -6.70
C GLN A 155 16.46 13.39 -7.18
N ARG A 156 16.67 12.17 -7.70
CA ARG A 156 15.57 11.29 -8.13
C ARG A 156 14.94 10.55 -6.96
N LEU A 157 15.77 10.08 -6.02
CA LEU A 157 15.29 9.45 -4.80
C LEU A 157 14.38 10.41 -4.02
N LEU A 158 14.73 11.70 -3.91
CA LEU A 158 13.88 12.70 -3.26
C LEU A 158 12.44 12.68 -3.81
N LEU A 159 12.25 12.59 -5.13
CA LEU A 159 10.93 12.52 -5.77
C LEU A 159 10.24 11.17 -5.53
N ILE A 160 10.97 10.08 -5.68
CA ILE A 160 10.45 8.71 -5.49
C ILE A 160 10.01 8.48 -4.04
N SER A 161 10.75 9.05 -3.08
CA SER A 161 10.53 8.89 -1.64
C SER A 161 9.21 9.44 -1.14
N HIS A 162 8.59 10.37 -1.87
CA HIS A 162 7.21 10.81 -1.61
C HIS A 162 6.18 9.67 -1.78
N GLY A 163 6.56 8.54 -2.39
CA GLY A 163 5.67 7.39 -2.55
C GLY A 163 5.75 6.36 -1.43
N VAL A 164 6.79 6.39 -0.57
CA VAL A 164 7.14 5.25 0.30
C VAL A 164 6.01 4.94 1.28
N ILE A 165 5.68 5.88 2.17
CA ILE A 165 4.65 5.67 3.21
C ILE A 165 3.25 5.47 2.60
N PRO A 166 2.77 6.29 1.66
CA PRO A 166 1.44 6.12 1.10
C PRO A 166 1.28 4.81 0.32
N LEU A 167 2.29 4.35 -0.42
CA LEU A 167 2.19 3.07 -1.13
C LEU A 167 2.30 1.86 -0.21
N GLN A 168 3.11 1.94 0.85
CA GLN A 168 3.10 0.91 1.89
C GLN A 168 1.71 0.81 2.54
N GLY A 169 1.09 1.94 2.86
CA GLY A 169 -0.28 1.99 3.38
C GLY A 169 -1.32 1.45 2.39
N TYR A 170 -1.24 1.84 1.12
CA TYR A 170 -2.08 1.31 0.05
C TYR A 170 -1.96 -0.22 -0.04
N SER A 171 -0.74 -0.75 0.01
CA SER A 171 -0.48 -2.19 -0.01
C SER A 171 -1.05 -2.90 1.23
N LEU A 172 -0.98 -2.26 2.41
CA LEU A 172 -1.58 -2.78 3.65
C LEU A 172 -3.11 -2.83 3.58
N VAL A 173 -3.75 -1.87 2.93
CA VAL A 173 -5.21 -1.85 2.74
C VAL A 173 -5.65 -2.88 1.69
N THR A 174 -4.90 -3.05 0.60
CA THR A 174 -5.29 -3.90 -0.53
C THR A 174 -4.84 -5.36 -0.41
N THR A 175 -3.73 -5.62 0.29
CA THR A 175 -3.10 -6.95 0.33
C THR A 175 -2.72 -7.43 1.73
N SER A 176 -3.03 -6.66 2.78
CA SER A 176 -2.64 -6.93 4.18
C SER A 176 -1.12 -6.94 4.46
N HIS A 177 -0.29 -6.65 3.46
CA HIS A 177 1.16 -6.52 3.58
C HIS A 177 1.61 -5.18 3.02
N HIS A 178 2.59 -4.50 3.63
CA HIS A 178 3.10 -3.22 3.13
C HIS A 178 3.97 -3.33 1.89
N TYR A 179 4.59 -4.49 1.63
CA TYR A 179 5.37 -4.77 0.43
C TYR A 179 5.40 -6.27 0.14
N ASN A 180 4.88 -6.69 -1.02
CA ASN A 180 4.87 -8.08 -1.48
C ASN A 180 4.81 -8.15 -3.02
N ASP A 181 4.80 -9.36 -3.59
CA ASP A 181 4.74 -9.55 -5.05
C ASP A 181 3.48 -8.96 -5.70
N LYS A 182 2.36 -8.95 -4.97
CA LYS A 182 1.10 -8.36 -5.45
C LYS A 182 1.20 -6.83 -5.58
N SER A 183 1.92 -6.18 -4.67
CA SER A 183 2.06 -4.72 -4.64
C SER A 183 3.28 -4.18 -5.40
N LYS A 184 4.29 -5.00 -5.73
CA LYS A 184 5.47 -4.62 -6.54
C LYS A 184 5.14 -3.80 -7.80
N ARG A 185 4.01 -4.09 -8.47
CA ARG A 185 3.54 -3.34 -9.65
C ARG A 185 3.22 -1.87 -9.36
N ALA A 186 2.70 -1.56 -8.17
CA ALA A 186 2.42 -0.19 -7.74
C ALA A 186 3.72 0.59 -7.55
N PHE A 187 4.69 0.04 -6.81
CA PHE A 187 6.00 0.64 -6.59
C PHE A 187 6.77 0.85 -7.90
N SER A 188 6.78 -0.16 -8.77
CA SER A 188 7.42 -0.10 -10.09
C SER A 188 6.84 0.99 -11.00
N ALA A 189 5.55 1.36 -10.82
CA ALA A 189 4.94 2.44 -11.59
C ALA A 189 5.54 3.81 -11.22
N VAL A 190 5.87 4.02 -9.94
CA VAL A 190 6.55 5.23 -9.45
C VAL A 190 7.98 5.27 -9.96
N GLU A 191 8.69 4.16 -9.89
CA GLU A 191 10.04 4.05 -10.43
C GLU A 191 10.08 4.41 -11.91
N ARG A 192 9.19 3.85 -12.73
CA ARG A 192 9.11 4.18 -14.16
C ARG A 192 8.83 5.66 -14.40
N GLN A 193 8.02 6.31 -13.56
CA GLN A 193 7.74 7.73 -13.69
C GLN A 193 9.02 8.57 -13.59
N PHE A 194 9.95 8.22 -12.70
CA PHE A 194 11.15 9.05 -12.43
C PHE A 194 12.44 8.52 -13.05
N PHE A 195 12.52 7.23 -13.40
CA PHE A 195 13.72 6.61 -13.98
C PHE A 195 13.66 6.39 -15.50
N SER A 196 12.49 6.44 -16.15
CA SER A 196 12.35 6.11 -17.60
C SER A 196 13.15 7.01 -18.56
N ARG A 197 13.71 8.13 -18.09
CA ARG A 197 14.44 9.12 -18.89
C ARG A 197 15.80 9.49 -18.29
N CYS A 198 16.45 8.57 -17.58
CA CYS A 198 17.56 8.89 -16.69
C CYS A 198 18.82 8.06 -16.98
N ASP A 199 19.95 8.73 -17.24
CA ASP A 199 21.26 8.07 -17.48
C ASP A 199 21.77 7.31 -16.24
N GLN A 200 21.31 7.68 -15.04
CA GLN A 200 21.66 7.04 -13.77
C GLN A 200 20.92 5.71 -13.55
N LEU A 201 20.10 5.27 -14.51
CA LEU A 201 19.40 3.99 -14.43
C LEU A 201 20.38 2.82 -14.22
N SER A 202 21.61 2.89 -14.75
CA SER A 202 22.64 1.87 -14.53
C SER A 202 23.03 1.70 -13.06
N TRP A 203 23.19 2.81 -12.31
CA TRP A 203 23.52 2.78 -10.88
C TRP A 203 22.47 2.02 -10.05
N TRP A 204 21.19 2.20 -10.42
CA TRP A 204 20.06 1.51 -9.81
C TRP A 204 19.92 0.07 -10.29
N LYS A 205 20.11 -0.17 -11.59
CA LYS A 205 19.91 -1.48 -12.23
C LYS A 205 20.92 -2.54 -11.80
N GLU A 206 22.14 -2.14 -11.49
CA GLU A 206 23.21 -3.04 -11.00
C GLU A 206 22.78 -3.83 -9.75
N ASP A 207 22.00 -3.21 -8.86
CA ASP A 207 21.57 -3.78 -7.58
C ASP A 207 20.04 -3.68 -7.38
N GLU A 208 19.28 -3.76 -8.48
CA GLU A 208 17.86 -3.36 -8.55
C GLU A 208 16.99 -3.99 -7.45
N GLU A 209 17.13 -5.30 -7.20
CA GLU A 209 16.34 -6.00 -6.20
C GLU A 209 16.67 -5.54 -4.77
N ALA A 210 17.96 -5.42 -4.46
CA ALA A 210 18.44 -4.99 -3.14
C ALA A 210 18.09 -3.53 -2.84
N LEU A 211 18.13 -2.66 -3.86
CA LEU A 211 17.75 -1.25 -3.71
C LEU A 211 16.24 -1.07 -3.64
N ARG A 212 15.46 -1.89 -4.34
CA ARG A 212 13.99 -1.92 -4.19
C ARG A 212 13.56 -2.36 -2.80
N ASP A 213 14.16 -3.42 -2.26
CA ASP A 213 13.89 -3.84 -0.89
C ASP A 213 14.28 -2.71 0.09
N ALA A 214 15.46 -2.12 -0.04
CA ALA A 214 15.87 -0.99 0.79
C ALA A 214 14.87 0.19 0.72
N MET A 215 14.46 0.58 -0.49
CA MET A 215 13.60 1.73 -0.74
C MET A 215 12.14 1.50 -0.30
N TRP A 216 11.53 0.42 -0.77
CA TRP A 216 10.09 0.21 -0.67
C TRP A 216 9.68 -0.66 0.51
N HIS A 217 10.59 -1.46 1.04
CA HIS A 217 10.35 -2.27 2.22
C HIS A 217 11.01 -1.62 3.43
N LYS A 218 12.34 -1.57 3.47
CA LYS A 218 13.14 -1.25 4.67
C LYS A 218 13.02 0.21 5.11
N ALA A 219 13.01 1.17 4.18
CA ALA A 219 12.99 2.59 4.53
C ALA A 219 11.75 3.02 5.33
N GLY A 220 10.61 2.36 5.13
CA GLY A 220 9.38 2.62 5.87
C GLY A 220 9.28 1.91 7.22
N HIS A 221 10.24 1.07 7.60
CA HIS A 221 10.35 0.58 8.97
C HIS A 221 11.09 1.63 9.83
N PRO A 222 10.59 1.95 11.05
CA PRO A 222 9.55 1.26 11.82
C PRO A 222 8.20 1.97 11.89
N VAL A 223 7.78 2.70 10.84
CA VAL A 223 6.53 3.46 10.89
C VAL A 223 5.34 2.53 11.14
N LYS A 224 4.48 2.90 12.10
CA LYS A 224 3.31 2.11 12.52
C LYS A 224 2.40 1.78 11.34
N ILE A 225 1.82 0.58 11.39
CA ILE A 225 0.87 0.10 10.36
C ILE A 225 -0.36 1.01 10.31
N SER A 226 -0.90 1.43 11.46
CA SER A 226 -2.04 2.34 11.54
C SER A 226 -1.74 3.66 10.84
N PHE A 227 -0.59 4.28 11.14
CA PHE A 227 -0.15 5.51 10.50
C PHE A 227 -0.05 5.38 8.97
N LYS A 228 0.59 4.32 8.47
CA LYS A 228 0.68 4.05 7.03
C LYS A 228 -0.70 3.98 6.38
N LYS A 229 -1.64 3.25 7.00
CA LYS A 229 -3.01 3.13 6.52
C LYS A 229 -3.75 4.47 6.53
N GLU A 230 -3.60 5.26 7.58
CA GLU A 230 -4.22 6.60 7.68
C GLU A 230 -3.71 7.53 6.56
N ILE A 231 -2.39 7.56 6.32
CA ILE A 231 -1.80 8.32 5.21
C ILE A 231 -2.35 7.86 3.85
N ALA A 232 -2.46 6.56 3.62
CA ALA A 232 -2.95 6.02 2.36
C ALA A 232 -4.46 6.27 2.14
N CYS A 233 -5.26 6.36 3.20
CA CYS A 233 -6.69 6.63 3.11
C CYS A 233 -7.03 8.13 3.09
N SER A 234 -6.03 9.02 3.17
CA SER A 234 -6.24 10.46 3.23
C SER A 234 -6.43 11.11 1.85
N ILE A 235 -7.55 11.80 1.67
CA ILE A 235 -7.82 12.62 0.47
C ILE A 235 -6.85 13.80 0.34
N THR A 236 -6.43 14.37 1.47
CA THR A 236 -5.45 15.49 1.50
C THR A 236 -4.09 15.02 1.01
N ILE A 237 -3.65 13.82 1.42
CA ILE A 237 -2.39 13.23 0.93
C ILE A 237 -2.48 12.95 -0.57
N LYS A 238 -3.61 12.41 -1.06
CA LYS A 238 -3.84 12.24 -2.50
C LYS A 238 -3.63 13.55 -3.27
N GLN A 239 -4.26 14.63 -2.81
CA GLN A 239 -4.19 15.94 -3.47
C GLN A 239 -2.77 16.51 -3.42
N SER A 240 -2.09 16.42 -2.27
CA SER A 240 -0.70 16.85 -2.11
C SER A 240 0.23 16.13 -3.10
N LEU A 241 0.12 14.80 -3.22
CA LEU A 241 0.92 14.00 -4.16
C LEU A 241 0.59 14.31 -5.62
N ALA A 242 -0.68 14.56 -5.95
CA ALA A 242 -1.07 14.99 -7.29
C ALA A 242 -0.44 16.34 -7.64
N ASN A 243 -0.49 17.30 -6.72
CA ASN A 243 0.09 18.65 -6.89
C ASN A 243 1.62 18.61 -6.98
N ALA A 244 2.27 17.68 -6.27
CA ALA A 244 3.70 17.41 -6.37
C ALA A 244 4.09 16.66 -7.66
N GLY A 245 3.13 16.37 -8.54
CA GLY A 245 3.37 15.70 -9.83
C GLY A 245 3.56 14.18 -9.71
N ILE A 246 3.23 13.55 -8.58
CA ILE A 246 3.43 12.12 -8.35
C ILE A 246 2.12 11.37 -8.66
N GLY A 247 1.66 11.53 -9.90
CA GLY A 247 0.39 10.97 -10.36
C GLY A 247 0.29 9.45 -10.21
N SER A 248 1.42 8.73 -10.33
CA SER A 248 1.46 7.28 -10.13
C SER A 248 1.13 6.86 -8.69
N VAL A 249 1.45 7.66 -7.68
CA VAL A 249 1.01 7.36 -6.30
C VAL A 249 -0.41 7.88 -6.10
N ALA A 250 -0.67 9.13 -6.48
CA ALA A 250 -1.96 9.78 -6.25
C ALA A 250 -3.15 9.03 -6.87
N CYS A 251 -2.98 8.37 -8.03
CA CYS A 251 -4.05 7.60 -8.66
C CYS A 251 -4.48 6.35 -7.87
N ARG A 252 -3.72 5.95 -6.85
CA ARG A 252 -4.01 4.79 -5.98
C ARG A 252 -4.65 5.19 -4.66
N LEU A 253 -4.79 6.48 -4.40
CA LEU A 253 -5.33 7.03 -3.16
C LEU A 253 -6.70 7.71 -3.39
N PRO A 254 -7.55 7.86 -2.35
CA PRO A 254 -7.45 7.16 -1.08
C PRO A 254 -7.52 5.64 -1.29
N ALA A 255 -6.73 4.89 -0.53
CA ALA A 255 -6.73 3.45 -0.62
C ALA A 255 -8.07 2.88 -0.13
N THR A 256 -8.57 1.88 -0.85
CA THR A 256 -9.76 1.10 -0.49
C THR A 256 -9.54 -0.34 -0.97
N GLU A 257 -10.22 -1.30 -0.35
CA GLU A 257 -10.08 -2.72 -0.63
C GLU A 257 -10.48 -3.05 -2.08
N ASP A 258 -9.78 -3.99 -2.72
CA ASP A 258 -10.04 -4.39 -4.11
C ASP A 258 -11.50 -4.85 -4.31
N VAL A 259 -12.10 -5.44 -3.28
CA VAL A 259 -13.49 -5.89 -3.32
C VAL A 259 -14.49 -4.73 -3.34
N VAL A 260 -14.15 -3.59 -2.74
CA VAL A 260 -14.97 -2.38 -2.79
C VAL A 260 -14.92 -1.79 -4.20
N TRP A 261 -13.73 -1.71 -4.81
CA TRP A 261 -13.59 -1.32 -6.22
C TRP A 261 -14.37 -2.25 -7.18
N LYS A 262 -14.34 -3.56 -6.91
CA LYS A 262 -15.11 -4.54 -7.66
C LYS A 262 -16.61 -4.29 -7.51
N ALA A 263 -17.08 -4.06 -6.29
CA ALA A 263 -18.48 -3.75 -5.99
C ALA A 263 -18.96 -2.46 -6.67
N GLU A 264 -18.17 -1.39 -6.66
CA GLU A 264 -18.51 -0.16 -7.38
C GLU A 264 -18.65 -0.39 -8.88
N ALA A 265 -17.77 -1.19 -9.48
CA ALA A 265 -17.85 -1.55 -10.89
C ALA A 265 -19.10 -2.40 -11.20
N TYR A 266 -19.44 -3.35 -10.32
CA TYR A 266 -20.66 -4.15 -10.43
C TYR A 266 -21.90 -3.26 -10.34
N ARG A 267 -21.97 -2.39 -9.32
CA ARG A 267 -23.05 -1.41 -9.14
C ARG A 267 -23.23 -0.55 -10.39
N ASN A 268 -22.15 0.03 -10.92
CA ASN A 268 -22.22 0.92 -12.07
C ASN A 268 -22.71 0.18 -13.34
N LEU A 269 -22.23 -1.04 -13.58
CA LEU A 269 -22.69 -1.87 -14.70
C LEU A 269 -24.18 -2.21 -14.57
N LEU A 270 -24.61 -2.70 -13.41
CA LEU A 270 -25.99 -3.09 -13.16
C LEU A 270 -26.94 -1.89 -13.26
N LYS A 271 -26.57 -0.75 -12.66
CA LYS A 271 -27.33 0.50 -12.76
C LYS A 271 -27.44 1.01 -14.20
N THR A 272 -26.40 0.82 -15.02
CA THR A 272 -26.44 1.20 -16.46
C THR A 272 -27.44 0.34 -17.23
N LEU A 273 -27.59 -0.92 -16.85
CA LEU A 273 -28.42 -1.91 -17.53
C LEU A 273 -29.79 -2.14 -16.88
N SER A 274 -30.09 -1.50 -15.75
CA SER A 274 -31.37 -1.66 -15.05
C SER A 274 -32.61 -1.32 -15.88
N PRO A 275 -32.59 -0.44 -16.89
CA PRO A 275 -33.76 -0.25 -17.76
C PRO A 275 -34.00 -1.41 -18.74
N ILE A 276 -33.08 -2.37 -18.83
CA ILE A 276 -33.09 -3.49 -19.79
C ILE A 276 -33.27 -4.83 -19.07
N PHE A 277 -32.55 -5.03 -17.96
CA PHE A 277 -32.70 -6.20 -17.10
C PHE A 277 -33.60 -5.82 -15.93
N ASP A 278 -34.81 -6.37 -15.93
CA ASP A 278 -35.74 -6.24 -14.81
C ASP A 278 -35.36 -7.19 -13.67
N ASP A 279 -35.37 -6.67 -12.44
CA ASP A 279 -35.34 -7.34 -11.11
C ASP A 279 -34.36 -8.51 -10.80
N GLU A 280 -33.60 -9.07 -11.74
CA GLU A 280 -32.81 -10.30 -11.49
C GLU A 280 -31.59 -10.08 -10.56
N VAL A 281 -31.05 -8.86 -10.53
CA VAL A 281 -29.97 -8.44 -9.62
C VAL A 281 -30.29 -7.05 -9.08
N LYS A 282 -30.76 -7.02 -7.83
CA LYS A 282 -31.04 -5.77 -7.11
C LYS A 282 -29.73 -5.10 -6.68
N TRP A 283 -29.21 -4.24 -7.54
CA TRP A 283 -28.02 -3.44 -7.27
C TRP A 283 -28.23 -2.45 -6.11
N GLU A 284 -29.48 -2.19 -5.73
CA GLU A 284 -29.89 -1.34 -4.61
C GLU A 284 -29.34 -1.85 -3.27
N ALA A 285 -29.30 -3.17 -3.05
CA ALA A 285 -28.71 -3.75 -1.85
C ALA A 285 -27.19 -3.51 -1.79
N LEU A 286 -26.51 -3.57 -2.95
CA LEU A 286 -25.09 -3.24 -3.04
C LEU A 286 -24.85 -1.74 -2.84
N ASP A 287 -25.74 -0.89 -3.35
CA ASP A 287 -25.68 0.56 -3.20
C ASP A 287 -25.91 1.00 -1.73
N GLU A 288 -26.87 0.38 -1.04
CA GLU A 288 -27.09 0.56 0.39
C GLU A 288 -25.82 0.20 1.17
N MET A 289 -25.22 -0.95 0.90
CA MET A 289 -24.03 -1.40 1.63
C MET A 289 -22.79 -0.55 1.34
N LEU A 290 -22.58 -0.12 0.09
CA LEU A 290 -21.49 0.81 -0.26
C LEU A 290 -21.69 2.19 0.39
N SER A 291 -22.94 2.64 0.51
CA SER A 291 -23.26 3.87 1.23
C SER A 291 -23.02 3.72 2.74
N TYR A 292 -23.42 2.58 3.32
CA TYR A 292 -23.20 2.25 4.73
C TYR A 292 -21.70 2.16 5.06
N LEU A 293 -20.89 1.59 4.16
CA LEU A 293 -19.43 1.47 4.27
C LEU A 293 -18.73 2.82 4.51
N ASN A 294 -19.30 3.94 4.06
CA ASN A 294 -18.72 5.28 4.24
C ASN A 294 -18.63 5.72 5.71
N HIS A 295 -19.37 5.08 6.63
CA HIS A 295 -19.26 5.34 8.07
C HIS A 295 -18.00 4.72 8.69
N PHE A 296 -17.29 3.85 7.97
CA PHE A 296 -16.18 3.08 8.50
C PHE A 296 -14.88 3.35 7.76
N SER A 297 -13.82 3.72 8.50
CA SER A 297 -12.52 4.04 7.91
C SER A 297 -11.79 2.81 7.38
N ALA A 298 -11.34 2.86 6.12
CA ALA A 298 -10.43 1.85 5.54
C ALA A 298 -9.11 1.74 6.31
N ALA A 299 -8.72 2.79 7.05
CA ALA A 299 -7.53 2.74 7.87
C ALA A 299 -7.70 1.91 9.14
N ARG A 300 -8.94 1.73 9.61
CA ARG A 300 -9.28 1.09 10.89
C ARG A 300 -10.40 0.06 10.69
N PRO A 301 -10.13 -1.03 9.95
CA PRO A 301 -11.20 -1.91 9.50
C PRO A 301 -11.90 -2.68 10.62
N THR A 302 -11.24 -2.83 11.77
CA THR A 302 -11.74 -3.55 12.95
C THR A 302 -12.28 -2.62 14.04
N GLU A 303 -12.25 -1.29 13.84
CA GLU A 303 -12.79 -0.33 14.79
C GLU A 303 -14.32 -0.44 14.80
N VAL A 304 -14.88 -0.63 16.00
CA VAL A 304 -16.33 -0.68 16.20
C VAL A 304 -16.88 0.74 16.13
N VAL A 305 -17.80 0.98 15.21
CA VAL A 305 -18.45 2.28 14.99
C VAL A 305 -19.96 2.13 15.14
N THR A 306 -20.55 2.88 16.07
CA THR A 306 -22.00 2.97 16.21
C THR A 306 -22.56 3.96 15.18
N VAL A 307 -23.22 3.43 14.14
CA VAL A 307 -23.91 4.26 13.14
C VAL A 307 -25.31 4.62 13.63
N HIS A 308 -25.51 5.88 13.99
CA HIS A 308 -26.83 6.38 14.43
C HIS A 308 -27.85 6.28 13.27
N ASN A 309 -29.07 5.83 13.59
CA ASN A 309 -30.16 5.62 12.62
C ASN A 309 -29.88 4.58 11.53
N ALA A 310 -28.95 3.65 11.75
CA ALA A 310 -28.77 2.52 10.84
C ALA A 310 -30.06 1.68 10.73
N PRO A 311 -30.44 1.20 9.53
CA PRO A 311 -31.47 0.19 9.38
C PRO A 311 -31.22 -1.03 10.26
N THR A 312 -32.28 -1.63 10.83
CA THR A 312 -32.16 -2.74 11.79
C THR A 312 -31.36 -3.92 11.25
N HIS A 313 -31.46 -4.22 9.95
CA HIS A 313 -30.71 -5.32 9.32
C HIS A 313 -29.21 -5.06 9.17
N LEU A 314 -28.76 -3.81 9.33
CA LEU A 314 -27.35 -3.41 9.24
C LEU A 314 -26.67 -3.25 10.61
N MET A 315 -27.44 -3.21 11.70
CA MET A 315 -26.90 -2.91 13.05
C MET A 315 -25.82 -3.88 13.54
N SER A 316 -25.76 -5.11 13.01
CA SER A 316 -24.72 -6.10 13.36
C SER A 316 -23.40 -5.91 12.60
N LEU A 317 -23.41 -5.08 11.54
CA LEU A 317 -22.25 -4.76 10.69
C LEU A 317 -21.52 -3.52 11.23
N ASP A 318 -21.11 -3.58 12.50
CA ASP A 318 -20.52 -2.49 13.28
C ASP A 318 -19.02 -2.23 13.02
N THR A 319 -18.39 -2.95 12.08
CA THR A 319 -17.01 -2.71 11.63
C THR A 319 -16.91 -2.71 10.11
N ARG A 320 -15.89 -2.03 9.57
CA ARG A 320 -15.64 -2.03 8.12
C ARG A 320 -15.43 -3.45 7.59
N GLU A 321 -14.68 -4.26 8.31
CA GLU A 321 -14.35 -5.64 7.92
C GLU A 321 -15.62 -6.48 7.71
N LYS A 322 -16.62 -6.35 8.60
CA LYS A 322 -17.91 -7.04 8.45
C LYS A 322 -18.66 -6.56 7.21
N VAL A 323 -18.72 -5.25 6.98
CA VAL A 323 -19.36 -4.65 5.79
C VAL A 323 -18.65 -5.12 4.50
N VAL A 324 -17.32 -5.08 4.48
CA VAL A 324 -16.49 -5.53 3.35
C VAL A 324 -16.68 -7.03 3.09
N THR A 325 -16.79 -7.85 4.14
CA THR A 325 -17.08 -9.28 4.03
C THR A 325 -18.45 -9.53 3.41
N TRP A 326 -19.48 -8.78 3.82
CA TRP A 326 -20.81 -8.84 3.19
C TRP A 326 -20.73 -8.49 1.71
N ILE A 327 -20.03 -7.40 1.36
CA ILE A 327 -19.85 -6.96 -0.04
C ILE A 327 -19.14 -8.05 -0.85
N ALA A 328 -18.13 -8.70 -0.28
CA ALA A 328 -17.41 -9.80 -0.91
C ALA A 328 -18.32 -11.00 -1.20
N GLN A 329 -19.17 -11.38 -0.24
CA GLN A 329 -20.15 -12.45 -0.39
C GLN A 329 -21.18 -12.10 -1.47
N TRP A 330 -21.75 -10.90 -1.44
CA TRP A 330 -22.70 -10.43 -2.44
C TRP A 330 -22.09 -10.45 -3.85
N CYS A 331 -20.87 -9.95 -4.01
CA CYS A 331 -20.16 -9.95 -5.31
C CYS A 331 -19.87 -11.37 -5.81
N SER A 332 -19.64 -12.32 -4.91
CA SER A 332 -19.38 -13.72 -5.27
C SER A 332 -20.67 -14.42 -5.68
N GLN A 333 -21.75 -14.25 -4.93
CA GLN A 333 -23.07 -14.84 -5.21
C GLN A 333 -23.68 -14.32 -6.51
N ASN A 334 -23.40 -13.07 -6.89
CA ASN A 334 -23.95 -12.45 -8.10
C ASN A 334 -22.97 -12.46 -9.29
N ALA A 335 -21.79 -13.09 -9.18
CA ALA A 335 -20.74 -12.99 -10.20
C ALA A 335 -21.19 -13.48 -11.59
N GLU A 336 -21.94 -14.58 -11.68
CA GLU A 336 -22.45 -15.12 -12.94
C GLU A 336 -23.47 -14.18 -13.59
N LYS A 337 -24.42 -13.67 -12.80
CA LYS A 337 -25.44 -12.72 -13.30
C LYS A 337 -24.80 -11.42 -13.78
N VAL A 338 -23.82 -10.89 -13.04
CA VAL A 338 -23.08 -9.69 -13.45
C VAL A 338 -22.24 -9.97 -14.71
N ALA A 339 -21.73 -11.20 -14.90
CA ALA A 339 -21.06 -11.58 -16.14
C ALA A 339 -22.00 -11.58 -17.35
N ILE A 340 -23.26 -12.00 -17.19
CA ILE A 340 -24.30 -11.87 -18.25
C ILE A 340 -24.48 -10.40 -18.61
N CYS A 341 -24.69 -9.53 -17.61
CA CYS A 341 -24.80 -8.09 -17.82
C CYS A 341 -23.56 -7.52 -18.53
N LEU A 342 -22.35 -7.97 -18.17
CA LEU A 342 -21.11 -7.53 -18.80
C LEU A 342 -21.03 -7.95 -20.27
N GLY A 343 -21.41 -9.18 -20.60
CA GLY A 343 -21.49 -9.68 -21.98
C GLY A 343 -22.42 -8.83 -22.83
N PHE A 344 -23.63 -8.60 -22.32
CA PHE A 344 -24.62 -7.74 -22.98
C PHE A 344 -24.10 -6.32 -23.20
N HIS A 345 -23.54 -5.70 -22.16
CA HIS A 345 -23.00 -4.34 -22.22
C HIS A 345 -21.81 -4.22 -23.18
N THR A 346 -20.94 -5.24 -23.23
CA THR A 346 -19.81 -5.25 -24.17
C THR A 346 -20.31 -5.28 -25.61
N ALA A 347 -21.23 -6.19 -25.93
CA ALA A 347 -21.82 -6.30 -27.26
C ALA A 347 -22.58 -5.03 -27.68
N LEU A 348 -23.32 -4.42 -26.74
CA LEU A 348 -23.99 -3.14 -26.94
C LEU A 348 -23.00 -2.04 -27.35
N LEU A 349 -21.87 -1.93 -26.65
CA LEU A 349 -20.87 -0.91 -26.93
C LEU A 349 -20.11 -1.17 -28.23
N GLU A 350 -19.74 -2.42 -28.50
CA GLU A 350 -19.12 -2.82 -29.78
C GLU A 350 -20.03 -2.47 -30.97
N ASN A 351 -21.33 -2.76 -30.87
CA ASN A 351 -22.30 -2.39 -31.90
C ASN A 351 -22.47 -0.86 -32.04
N ALA A 352 -22.23 -0.10 -30.97
CA ALA A 352 -22.22 1.36 -31.01
C ALA A 352 -20.89 1.97 -31.50
N GLY A 353 -19.94 1.14 -31.97
CA GLY A 353 -18.60 1.59 -32.38
C GLY A 353 -17.72 2.06 -31.23
N LYS A 354 -18.09 1.75 -29.98
CA LYS A 354 -17.31 2.06 -28.78
C LYS A 354 -16.58 0.80 -28.35
N PHE A 355 -15.25 0.84 -28.24
CA PHE A 355 -14.47 -0.20 -27.58
C PHE A 355 -14.27 0.17 -26.11
N PRO A 356 -15.09 -0.31 -25.17
CA PRO A 356 -14.76 -0.22 -23.77
C PRO A 356 -13.63 -1.22 -23.48
N GLY A 357 -12.45 -0.75 -23.12
CA GLY A 357 -11.65 -1.55 -22.19
C GLY A 357 -12.49 -1.68 -20.92
N PRO A 358 -12.99 -2.87 -20.53
CA PRO A 358 -13.67 -2.97 -19.24
C PRO A 358 -12.68 -2.49 -18.17
N SER A 359 -13.17 -1.88 -17.09
CA SER A 359 -12.32 -1.69 -15.93
C SER A 359 -11.68 -3.04 -15.57
N TYR A 360 -10.43 -3.04 -15.09
CA TYR A 360 -9.73 -4.27 -14.71
C TYR A 360 -10.57 -5.16 -13.77
N SER A 361 -11.39 -4.54 -12.91
CA SER A 361 -12.35 -5.21 -12.03
C SER A 361 -13.44 -6.01 -12.75
N LEU A 362 -13.88 -5.58 -13.94
CA LEU A 362 -14.85 -6.31 -14.77
C LEU A 362 -14.18 -7.32 -15.68
N MET A 363 -12.90 -7.15 -16.04
CA MET A 363 -12.19 -8.12 -16.89
C MET A 363 -12.16 -9.53 -16.29
N VAL A 364 -12.10 -9.63 -14.96
CA VAL A 364 -12.14 -10.93 -14.26
C VAL A 364 -13.45 -11.68 -14.51
N LEU A 365 -14.58 -10.99 -14.71
CA LEU A 365 -15.86 -11.66 -14.99
C LEU A 365 -15.88 -12.41 -16.32
N ARG A 366 -14.92 -12.13 -17.23
CA ARG A 366 -14.78 -12.91 -18.47
C ARG A 366 -14.35 -14.36 -18.21
N THR A 367 -13.90 -14.70 -17.00
CA THR A 367 -13.66 -16.10 -16.63
C THR A 367 -14.95 -16.89 -16.41
N ASN A 368 -16.09 -16.23 -16.17
CA ASN A 368 -17.41 -16.84 -16.24
C ASN A 368 -17.85 -16.91 -17.71
N VAL A 369 -17.11 -17.68 -18.50
CA VAL A 369 -17.16 -17.66 -19.98
C VAL A 369 -18.58 -17.88 -20.49
N ASP A 370 -19.29 -18.88 -19.95
CA ASP A 370 -20.65 -19.23 -20.40
C ASP A 370 -21.65 -18.10 -20.12
N SER A 371 -21.60 -17.51 -18.92
CA SER A 371 -22.44 -16.37 -18.54
C SER A 371 -22.16 -15.14 -19.42
N TYR A 372 -20.89 -14.84 -19.68
CA TYR A 372 -20.49 -13.73 -20.54
C TYR A 372 -20.95 -13.92 -22.00
N ILE A 373 -20.81 -15.14 -22.54
CA ILE A 373 -21.31 -15.49 -23.88
C ILE A 373 -22.83 -15.41 -23.94
N LEU A 374 -23.54 -15.89 -22.91
CA LEU A 374 -24.99 -15.78 -22.81
C LEU A 374 -25.44 -14.32 -22.88
N GLY A 375 -24.79 -13.42 -22.13
CA GLY A 375 -25.03 -11.99 -22.19
C GLY A 375 -24.88 -11.40 -23.60
N THR A 376 -23.83 -11.80 -24.31
CA THR A 376 -23.57 -11.39 -25.70
C THR A 376 -24.70 -11.84 -26.64
N LYS A 377 -25.18 -13.08 -26.47
CA LYS A 377 -26.32 -13.62 -27.24
C LYS A 377 -27.61 -12.86 -26.95
N LEU A 378 -27.89 -12.56 -25.68
CA LEU A 378 -29.07 -11.77 -25.28
C LEU A 378 -29.10 -10.39 -25.95
N PHE A 379 -27.95 -9.75 -26.20
CA PHE A 379 -27.91 -8.49 -26.95
C PHE A 379 -28.30 -8.67 -28.42
N SER A 380 -27.94 -9.79 -29.03
CA SER A 380 -28.37 -10.12 -30.40
C SER A 380 -29.89 -10.27 -30.47
N ASP A 381 -30.48 -11.00 -29.51
CA ASP A 381 -31.94 -11.17 -29.40
C ASP A 381 -32.65 -9.83 -29.14
N TYR A 382 -32.09 -9.01 -28.25
CA TYR A 382 -32.58 -7.65 -27.96
C TYR A 382 -32.59 -6.77 -29.22
N THR A 383 -31.55 -6.85 -30.05
CA THR A 383 -31.44 -6.08 -31.29
C THR A 383 -32.51 -6.51 -32.29
N VAL A 384 -32.74 -7.82 -32.44
CA VAL A 384 -33.82 -8.37 -33.29
C VAL A 384 -35.19 -7.92 -32.77
N PHE A 385 -35.41 -7.97 -31.46
CA PHE A 385 -36.65 -7.50 -30.84
C PHE A 385 -36.90 -6.01 -31.10
N LYS A 386 -35.90 -5.15 -30.89
CA LYS A 386 -36.01 -3.70 -31.16
C LYS A 386 -36.25 -3.40 -32.64
N ALA A 387 -35.67 -4.16 -33.57
CA ALA A 387 -35.92 -3.99 -35.00
C ALA A 387 -37.38 -4.32 -35.37
N LYS A 388 -37.92 -5.43 -34.84
CA LYS A 388 -39.35 -5.79 -35.03
C LYS A 388 -40.29 -4.76 -34.41
N LEU A 389 -39.96 -4.26 -33.22
CA LEU A 389 -40.76 -3.22 -32.56
C LEU A 389 -40.82 -1.94 -33.40
N ARG A 390 -39.70 -1.51 -34.00
CA ARG A 390 -39.68 -0.35 -34.92
C ARG A 390 -40.57 -0.58 -36.13
N GLN A 391 -40.46 -1.74 -36.79
CA GLN A 391 -41.31 -2.08 -37.93
C GLN A 391 -42.81 -2.04 -37.61
N LEU A 392 -43.18 -2.51 -36.41
CA LEU A 392 -44.57 -2.44 -35.94
C LEU A 392 -44.99 -0.99 -35.69
N MET A 393 -44.15 -0.18 -35.06
CA MET A 393 -44.45 1.25 -34.83
C MET A 393 -44.59 2.03 -36.14
N ASP A 394 -43.72 1.77 -37.12
CA ASP A 394 -43.76 2.39 -38.45
C ASP A 394 -44.99 1.96 -39.27
N SER A 395 -45.61 0.82 -38.95
CA SER A 395 -46.85 0.36 -39.59
C SER A 395 -48.13 0.96 -38.99
N VAL A 396 -48.04 1.57 -37.81
CA VAL A 396 -49.18 2.19 -37.09
C VAL A 396 -49.21 3.71 -37.28
N SER A 397 -48.07 4.32 -37.63
CA SER A 397 -47.98 5.71 -38.11
C SER A 397 -48.34 5.83 -39.58
#